data_AF-A0A3Q3FPC2-F1
#
_entry.id   AF-A0A3Q3FPC2-F1
#
_cell.length_a   1.000
_cell.length_b   1.000
_cell.length_c   1.000
_cell.angle_alpha   90.00
_cell.angle_beta   90.00
_cell.angle_gamma   90.00
#
_symmetry.space_group_name_H-M   'P 1'
#
loop_
_entity.id
_entity.type
_entity.pdbx_description
1 polymer ?
#
loop_
_entity_poly.entity_id
_entity_poly.type
_entity_poly.pdbx_seq_one_letter_code
_entity_poly.pdbx_strand_id
1 'polypeptide(L)'
;MVSLYNNNLNGILADEMGLGKTIQTIALITYLMEYKRINGPFLIIVPLSSVPSQLASISYHTEQSFKKVFSHTQIRWKYMIVDEGHRMKNHHCKLTQVLNTHYVAPRRLLLTGTPLQNKLPELWALLNFLLPTIFKSCSTFEQWFNAPFAMTGERVNTSRNSLDVNTLFKSKLCWHFCLQP
;
A
#
# COMPACT_ATOMS: atom_id res chain seq x y z
N MET A 1 11.26 6.42 4.24
CA MET A 1 10.13 6.90 3.42
C MET A 1 10.49 7.98 2.40
N VAL A 2 11.29 9.00 2.73
CA VAL A 2 11.70 10.03 1.76
C VAL A 2 12.40 9.44 0.53
N SER A 3 13.22 8.39 0.74
CA SER A 3 13.84 7.65 -0.38
C SER A 3 12.80 7.02 -1.32
N LEU A 4 11.75 6.39 -0.80
CA LEU A 4 10.67 5.83 -1.63
C LEU A 4 10.03 6.91 -2.50
N TYR A 5 9.76 8.06 -1.89
CA TYR A 5 9.21 9.21 -2.59
C TYR A 5 10.14 9.71 -3.71
N ASN A 6 11.44 9.91 -3.43
CA ASN A 6 12.39 10.42 -4.41
C ASN A 6 12.61 9.46 -5.59
N ASN A 7 12.44 8.15 -5.37
CA ASN A 7 12.56 7.12 -6.40
C ASN A 7 11.23 6.80 -7.11
N ASN A 8 10.16 7.57 -6.86
CA ASN A 8 8.83 7.32 -7.42
C ASN A 8 8.27 5.91 -7.10
N LEU A 9 8.60 5.38 -5.93
CA LEU A 9 8.19 4.05 -5.50
C LEU A 9 7.02 4.11 -4.51
N ASN A 10 6.09 3.17 -4.69
CA ASN A 10 5.11 2.81 -3.67
C ASN A 10 5.76 1.87 -2.66
N GLY A 11 5.22 1.79 -1.44
CA GLY A 11 5.85 0.95 -0.42
C GLY A 11 4.95 0.55 0.75
N ILE A 12 5.45 -0.43 1.51
CA ILE A 12 4.89 -0.87 2.78
C ILE A 12 5.93 -0.58 3.86
N LEU A 13 5.53 0.10 4.92
CA LEU A 13 6.28 0.19 6.16
C LEU A 13 5.68 -0.81 7.15
N ALA A 14 6.44 -1.83 7.52
CA ALA A 14 5.98 -2.94 8.36
C ALA A 14 6.77 -3.03 9.67
N ASP A 15 6.92 -1.90 10.35
CA ASP A 15 7.63 -1.79 11.62
C ASP A 15 6.74 -2.12 12.81
N GLU A 16 7.33 -2.46 13.96
CA GLU A 16 6.61 -2.74 15.21
C GLU A 16 5.61 -1.63 15.61
N MET A 17 4.55 -2.03 16.31
CA MET A 17 3.58 -1.09 16.89
C MET A 17 4.27 -0.17 17.90
N GLY A 18 3.88 1.11 17.95
CA GLY A 18 4.46 2.09 18.89
C GLY A 18 5.69 2.86 18.38
N LEU A 19 6.28 2.49 17.23
CA LEU A 19 7.43 3.20 16.64
C LEU A 19 7.10 4.56 15.98
N GLY A 20 5.93 5.12 16.24
CA GLY A 20 5.54 6.44 15.75
C GLY A 20 5.32 6.53 14.23
N LYS A 21 4.81 5.47 13.58
CA LYS A 21 4.50 5.47 12.12
C LYS A 21 3.60 6.63 11.69
N THR A 22 2.68 7.06 12.56
CA THR A 22 1.85 8.25 12.34
C THR A 22 2.70 9.54 12.36
N ILE A 23 3.63 9.70 13.31
CA ILE A 23 4.56 10.86 13.36
C ILE A 23 5.46 10.86 12.12
N GLN A 24 5.98 9.69 11.75
CA GLN A 24 6.74 9.50 10.53
C GLN A 24 5.95 9.98 9.30
N THR A 25 4.66 9.67 9.21
CA THR A 25 3.76 10.12 8.12
C THR A 25 3.62 11.63 8.09
N ILE A 26 3.39 12.25 9.24
CA ILE A 26 3.30 13.70 9.36
C ILE A 26 4.61 14.35 8.90
N ALA A 27 5.74 13.87 9.40
CA ALA A 27 7.07 14.35 9.03
C ALA A 27 7.32 14.23 7.52
N LEU A 28 6.87 13.14 6.88
CA LEU A 28 6.96 12.98 5.43
C LEU A 28 6.14 14.04 4.69
N ILE A 29 4.89 14.27 5.09
CA ILE A 29 4.02 15.26 4.43
C ILE A 29 4.58 16.67 4.61
N THR A 30 4.99 17.05 5.83
CA THR A 30 5.61 18.34 6.12
C THR A 30 6.85 18.54 5.25
N TYR A 31 7.74 17.54 5.17
CA TYR A 31 8.91 17.58 4.30
C TYR A 31 8.54 17.79 2.82
N LEU A 32 7.48 17.14 2.32
CA LEU A 32 7.04 17.31 0.94
C LEU A 32 6.49 18.70 0.66
N MET A 33 5.77 19.29 1.62
CA MET A 33 5.20 20.63 1.48
C MET A 33 6.28 21.71 1.56
N GLU A 34 7.11 21.67 2.60
CA GLU A 34 8.06 22.74 2.90
C GLU A 34 9.31 22.66 2.03
N TYR A 35 9.89 21.47 1.90
CA TYR A 35 11.18 21.29 1.23
C TYR A 35 11.04 20.97 -0.25
N LYS A 36 10.11 20.07 -0.62
CA LYS A 36 9.87 19.72 -2.02
C LYS A 36 8.90 20.67 -2.73
N ARG A 37 8.30 21.63 -2.02
CA ARG A 37 7.31 22.59 -2.54
C ARG A 37 6.09 21.92 -3.19
N ILE A 38 5.70 20.76 -2.67
CA ILE A 38 4.54 20.01 -3.15
C ILE A 38 3.37 20.31 -2.26
N ASN A 39 2.65 21.35 -2.65
CA ASN A 39 1.32 21.62 -2.12
C ASN A 39 0.40 20.55 -2.73
N GLY A 40 -0.44 19.89 -1.92
CA GLY A 40 -1.10 18.60 -2.18
C GLY A 40 -1.98 18.47 -3.46
N PRO A 41 -3.12 17.78 -3.42
CA PRO A 41 -3.81 17.24 -2.25
C PRO A 41 -3.22 15.89 -1.79
N PHE A 42 -3.16 15.68 -0.46
CA PHE A 42 -2.70 14.45 0.20
C PHE A 42 -3.86 13.76 0.90
N LEU A 43 -4.02 12.45 0.67
CA LEU A 43 -5.04 11.63 1.31
C LEU A 43 -4.40 10.77 2.38
N ILE A 44 -4.80 10.96 3.64
CA ILE A 44 -4.33 10.14 4.75
C ILE A 44 -5.53 9.42 5.38
N ILE A 45 -5.44 8.10 5.43
CA ILE A 45 -6.46 7.21 5.97
C ILE A 45 -5.91 6.65 7.27
N VAL A 46 -6.54 7.00 8.37
CA VAL A 46 -6.19 6.56 9.72
C VAL A 46 -7.44 6.05 10.44
N PRO A 47 -7.31 5.11 11.39
CA PRO A 47 -8.40 4.78 12.30
C PRO A 47 -8.89 6.03 13.04
N LEU A 48 -10.19 6.07 13.35
CA LEU A 48 -10.82 7.21 14.03
C LEU A 48 -10.20 7.51 15.40
N SER A 49 -9.70 6.47 16.08
CA SER A 49 -8.98 6.54 17.36
C SER A 49 -7.60 7.18 17.26
N SER A 50 -7.02 7.26 16.07
CA SER A 50 -5.64 7.70 15.83
C SER A 50 -5.57 9.08 15.19
N VAL A 51 -6.70 9.79 15.04
CA VAL A 51 -6.75 11.13 14.45
C VAL A 51 -6.10 12.14 15.41
N PRO A 52 -4.94 12.71 15.10
CA PRO A 52 -4.32 13.73 15.94
C PRO A 52 -5.07 15.05 15.74
N SER A 53 -5.42 15.73 16.82
CA SER A 53 -6.19 17.00 16.83
C SER A 53 -5.51 18.16 16.09
N GLN A 54 -4.23 18.05 15.75
CA GLN A 54 -3.39 19.13 15.20
C GLN A 54 -3.31 19.19 13.67
N LEU A 55 -4.00 18.32 12.93
CA LEU A 55 -3.78 18.15 11.48
C LEU A 55 -4.93 18.68 10.59
N ALA A 56 -5.72 19.64 11.07
CA ALA A 56 -6.90 20.17 10.36
C ALA A 56 -6.64 20.71 8.93
N SER A 57 -5.39 21.01 8.56
CA SER A 57 -4.99 21.47 7.21
C SER A 57 -4.79 20.35 6.18
N ILE A 58 -4.71 19.09 6.62
CA ILE A 58 -4.60 17.92 5.74
C ILE A 58 -5.96 17.22 5.72
N SER A 59 -6.43 16.83 4.53
CA SER A 59 -7.73 16.17 4.40
C SER A 59 -7.63 14.74 4.95
N TYR A 60 -8.07 14.54 6.19
CA TYR A 60 -8.24 13.21 6.77
C TYR A 60 -9.62 12.68 6.42
N HIS A 61 -9.63 11.50 5.82
CA HIS A 61 -10.86 10.73 5.68
C HIS A 61 -10.78 9.52 6.59
N THR A 62 -11.70 9.48 7.55
CA THR A 62 -11.92 8.28 8.36
C THR A 62 -12.74 7.27 7.56
N GLU A 63 -12.59 5.99 7.87
CA GLU A 63 -13.36 4.88 7.27
C GLU A 63 -14.88 5.16 7.23
N GLN A 64 -15.43 5.82 8.26
CA GLN A 64 -16.84 6.21 8.35
C GLN A 64 -17.19 7.41 7.43
N SER A 65 -16.25 8.33 7.20
CA SER A 65 -16.43 9.51 6.34
C SER A 65 -16.38 9.20 4.85
N PHE A 66 -15.78 8.07 4.43
CA PHE A 66 -15.75 7.63 3.02
C PHE A 66 -17.14 7.48 2.41
N LYS A 67 -18.16 7.13 3.22
CA LYS A 67 -19.56 7.04 2.77
C LYS A 67 -20.22 8.40 2.48
N LYS A 68 -19.60 9.52 2.89
CA LYS A 68 -20.22 10.85 2.79
C LYS A 68 -19.58 11.74 1.73
N VAL A 69 -18.36 11.42 1.30
CA VAL A 69 -17.58 12.20 0.32
C VAL A 69 -17.79 11.61 -1.07
N PHE A 70 -19.05 11.61 -1.53
CA PHE A 70 -19.46 11.24 -2.89
C PHE A 70 -19.67 12.48 -3.78
N SER A 71 -18.95 13.58 -3.49
CA SER A 71 -19.04 14.80 -4.31
C SER A 71 -18.34 14.58 -5.66
N HIS A 72 -19.04 14.93 -6.73
CA HIS A 72 -18.85 14.60 -8.15
C HIS A 72 -17.52 15.00 -8.81
N THR A 73 -16.51 15.45 -8.07
CA THR A 73 -15.19 15.83 -8.60
C THR A 73 -14.16 14.80 -8.17
N GLN A 74 -13.67 13.97 -9.10
CA GLN A 74 -12.56 13.05 -8.82
C GLN A 74 -11.27 13.85 -8.53
N ILE A 75 -10.99 14.07 -7.24
CA ILE A 75 -9.75 14.69 -6.81
C ILE A 75 -8.60 13.73 -7.15
N ARG A 76 -7.62 14.21 -7.93
CA ARG A 76 -6.39 13.47 -8.20
C ARG A 76 -5.39 13.73 -7.08
N TRP A 77 -5.29 12.79 -6.16
CA TRP A 77 -4.39 12.86 -5.01
C TRP A 77 -2.93 12.69 -5.45
N LYS A 78 -2.03 13.49 -4.88
CA LYS A 78 -0.59 13.39 -5.15
C LYS A 78 0.07 12.29 -4.33
N TYR A 79 -0.50 11.96 -3.17
CA TYR A 79 -0.05 10.88 -2.30
C TYR A 79 -1.23 10.36 -1.49
N MET A 80 -1.36 9.04 -1.41
CA MET A 80 -2.30 8.34 -0.56
C MET A 80 -1.53 7.51 0.47
N ILE A 81 -1.87 7.68 1.75
CA ILE A 81 -1.22 6.97 2.86
C ILE A 81 -2.31 6.28 3.68
N VAL A 82 -2.12 5.00 3.98
CA VAL A 82 -3.04 4.21 4.80
C VAL A 82 -2.30 3.68 6.01
N ASP A 83 -2.74 4.08 7.19
CA ASP A 83 -2.27 3.57 8.47
C ASP A 83 -3.11 2.36 8.92
N GLU A 84 -2.54 1.53 9.78
CA GLU A 84 -3.13 0.25 10.21
C GLU A 84 -3.52 -0.67 9.04
N GLY A 85 -2.62 -0.79 8.06
CA GLY A 85 -2.77 -1.59 6.86
C GLY A 85 -3.09 -3.08 7.09
N HIS A 86 -2.93 -3.58 8.31
CA HIS A 86 -3.42 -4.89 8.71
C HIS A 86 -4.94 -5.06 8.45
N ARG A 87 -5.71 -3.97 8.46
CA ARG A 87 -7.14 -3.94 8.11
C ARG A 87 -7.41 -4.22 6.64
N MET A 88 -6.41 -4.07 5.76
CA MET A 88 -6.51 -4.31 4.32
C MET A 88 -6.01 -5.69 3.88
N LYS A 89 -5.66 -6.57 4.83
CA LYS A 89 -5.17 -7.92 4.55
C LYS A 89 -6.22 -8.85 3.92
N ASN A 90 -7.50 -8.55 4.09
CA ASN A 90 -8.57 -9.30 3.43
C ASN A 90 -8.64 -8.93 1.94
N HIS A 91 -8.47 -9.90 1.05
CA HIS A 91 -8.55 -9.66 -0.41
C HIS A 91 -9.94 -9.21 -0.89
N HIS A 92 -10.99 -9.43 -0.09
CA HIS A 92 -12.33 -8.87 -0.30
C HIS A 92 -12.57 -7.56 0.46
N CYS A 93 -11.52 -6.86 0.88
CA CYS A 93 -11.66 -5.63 1.63
C CYS A 93 -12.36 -4.57 0.79
N LYS A 94 -13.57 -4.18 1.23
CA LYS A 94 -14.39 -3.13 0.61
C LYS A 94 -13.64 -1.81 0.53
N LEU A 95 -12.78 -1.51 1.51
CA LEU A 95 -11.94 -0.30 1.52
C LEU A 95 -11.00 -0.28 0.32
N THR A 96 -10.24 -1.35 0.06
CA THR A 96 -9.34 -1.43 -1.09
C THR A 96 -10.09 -1.27 -2.42
N GLN A 97 -11.27 -1.88 -2.54
CA GLN A 97 -12.13 -1.73 -3.72
C GLN A 97 -12.57 -0.29 -3.93
N VAL A 98 -13.03 0.39 -2.88
CA VAL A 98 -13.44 1.80 -2.92
C VAL A 98 -12.27 2.69 -3.28
N LEU A 99 -11.10 2.50 -2.66
CA LEU A 99 -9.90 3.29 -2.94
C LEU A 99 -9.40 3.11 -4.37
N ASN A 100 -9.43 1.88 -4.89
CA ASN A 100 -9.00 1.61 -6.25
C ASN A 100 -9.97 2.13 -7.32
N THR A 101 -11.27 2.18 -7.01
CA THR A 101 -12.31 2.58 -7.97
C THR A 101 -12.52 4.10 -7.98
N HIS A 102 -12.50 4.73 -6.82
CA HIS A 102 -12.92 6.13 -6.66
C HIS A 102 -11.76 7.11 -6.45
N TYR A 103 -10.57 6.64 -6.06
CA TYR A 103 -9.46 7.51 -5.66
C TYR A 103 -8.22 7.27 -6.52
N VAL A 104 -7.85 8.29 -7.30
CA VAL A 104 -6.63 8.27 -8.12
C VAL A 104 -5.48 8.84 -7.32
N ALA A 105 -4.46 8.02 -7.06
CA ALA A 105 -3.21 8.44 -6.44
C ALA A 105 -2.05 7.64 -7.04
N PRO A 106 -1.07 8.29 -7.70
CA PRO A 106 0.08 7.60 -8.30
C PRO A 106 1.05 7.11 -7.21
N ARG A 107 1.11 7.81 -6.08
CA ARG A 107 1.93 7.45 -4.93
C ARG A 107 1.06 6.90 -3.82
N ARG A 108 1.41 5.70 -3.35
CA ARG A 108 0.68 4.95 -2.33
C ARG A 108 1.66 4.39 -1.31
N LEU A 109 1.38 4.65 -0.04
CA LEU A 109 2.15 4.14 1.08
C LEU A 109 1.20 3.42 2.05
N LEU A 110 1.59 2.22 2.44
CA LEU A 110 0.88 1.44 3.43
C LEU A 110 1.73 1.33 4.69
N LEU A 111 1.15 1.58 5.87
CA LEU A 111 1.82 1.44 7.14
C LEU A 111 1.12 0.34 7.93
N THR A 112 1.85 -0.62 8.46
CA THR A 112 1.31 -1.72 9.26
C THR A 112 2.19 -1.98 10.47
N GLY A 113 1.57 -2.20 11.62
CA GLY A 113 2.25 -2.62 12.85
C GLY A 113 2.44 -4.12 12.98
N THR A 114 1.75 -4.90 12.14
CA THR A 114 1.77 -6.36 12.20
C THR A 114 2.60 -6.93 11.05
N PRO A 115 3.39 -7.98 11.29
CA PRO A 115 4.09 -8.68 10.21
C PRO A 115 3.08 -9.20 9.18
N LEU A 116 3.50 -9.21 7.92
CA LEU A 116 2.73 -9.78 6.83
C LEU A 116 2.67 -11.29 7.03
N GLN A 117 1.47 -11.88 7.05
CA GLN A 117 1.39 -13.34 7.09
C GLN A 117 1.76 -13.87 5.71
N ASN A 118 2.50 -14.99 5.64
CA ASN A 118 2.94 -15.62 4.39
C ASN A 118 1.77 -16.31 3.63
N LYS A 119 0.67 -15.59 3.41
CA LYS A 119 -0.50 -16.04 2.66
C LYS A 119 -0.59 -15.23 1.37
N LEU A 120 -0.63 -15.91 0.22
CA LEU A 120 -0.69 -15.26 -1.09
C LEU A 120 -1.88 -14.30 -1.26
N PRO A 121 -3.10 -14.61 -0.79
CA PRO A 121 -4.22 -13.67 -0.90
C PRO A 121 -4.03 -12.38 -0.09
N GLU A 122 -3.38 -12.47 1.08
CA GLU A 122 -3.05 -11.30 1.89
C GLU A 122 -2.02 -10.43 1.16
N LEU A 123 -0.95 -11.04 0.66
CA LEU A 123 0.08 -10.34 -0.09
C LEU A 123 -0.48 -9.68 -1.35
N TRP A 124 -1.35 -10.38 -2.08
CA TRP A 124 -2.06 -9.83 -3.23
C TRP A 124 -2.90 -8.61 -2.85
N ALA A 125 -3.64 -8.66 -1.74
CA ALA A 125 -4.49 -7.55 -1.32
C ALA A 125 -3.68 -6.26 -1.10
N LEU A 126 -2.49 -6.38 -0.49
CA LEU A 126 -1.60 -5.24 -0.22
C LEU A 126 -0.94 -4.74 -1.51
N LEU A 127 -0.54 -5.63 -2.41
CA LEU A 127 0.05 -5.27 -3.69
C LEU A 127 -0.96 -4.66 -4.65
N ASN A 128 -2.20 -5.17 -4.65
CA ASN A 128 -3.32 -4.59 -5.40
C ASN A 128 -3.63 -3.17 -4.91
N PHE A 129 -3.49 -2.89 -3.62
CA PHE A 129 -3.58 -1.53 -3.12
C PHE A 129 -2.41 -0.66 -3.63
N LEU A 130 -1.17 -1.12 -3.56
CA LEU A 130 -0.03 -0.30 -3.98
C LEU A 130 0.05 -0.10 -5.49
N LEU A 131 -0.32 -1.12 -6.27
CA LEU A 131 -0.12 -1.22 -7.71
C LEU A 131 -1.38 -1.84 -8.36
N PRO A 132 -2.53 -1.12 -8.33
CA PRO A 132 -3.82 -1.66 -8.76
C PRO A 132 -3.88 -2.00 -10.25
N THR A 133 -3.04 -1.34 -11.07
CA THR A 133 -2.96 -1.58 -12.52
C THR A 133 -2.33 -2.92 -12.85
N ILE A 134 -1.37 -3.37 -12.04
CA ILE A 134 -0.60 -4.61 -12.24
C ILE A 134 -1.38 -5.80 -11.65
N PHE A 135 -1.89 -5.66 -10.42
CA PHE A 135 -2.44 -6.79 -9.66
C PHE A 135 -3.97 -6.82 -9.66
N LYS A 136 -4.63 -6.89 -10.82
CA LYS A 136 -6.11 -6.81 -10.90
C LYS A 136 -6.86 -8.04 -10.38
N SER A 137 -6.27 -9.24 -10.48
CA SER A 137 -6.92 -10.50 -10.11
C SER A 137 -6.03 -11.36 -9.21
N CYS A 138 -6.61 -11.88 -8.12
CA CYS A 138 -5.92 -12.77 -7.17
C CYS A 138 -5.56 -14.11 -7.83
N SER A 139 -6.44 -14.69 -8.64
CA SER A 139 -6.19 -15.97 -9.31
C SER A 139 -5.02 -15.89 -10.29
N THR A 140 -4.93 -14.81 -11.06
CA THR A 140 -3.82 -14.56 -11.98
C THR A 140 -2.52 -14.34 -11.21
N PHE A 141 -2.57 -13.65 -10.07
CA PHE A 141 -1.41 -13.46 -9.21
C PHE A 141 -0.90 -14.79 -8.64
N GLU A 142 -1.79 -15.65 -8.15
CA GLU A 142 -1.41 -16.97 -7.62
C GLU A 142 -0.76 -17.84 -8.69
N GLN A 143 -1.35 -17.89 -9.90
CA GLN A 143 -0.76 -18.61 -11.03
C GLN A 143 0.61 -18.05 -11.40
N TRP A 144 0.74 -16.74 -11.54
CA TRP A 144 1.99 -16.07 -11.84
C TRP A 144 3.06 -16.30 -10.76
N PHE A 145 2.66 -16.29 -9.49
CA PHE A 145 3.55 -16.54 -8.37
C PHE A 145 4.04 -17.99 -8.39
N ASN A 146 3.13 -18.93 -8.63
CA ASN A 146 3.38 -20.37 -8.58
C ASN A 146 4.02 -20.96 -9.86
N ALA A 147 3.95 -20.27 -11.01
CA ALA A 147 4.46 -20.73 -12.30
C ALA A 147 5.91 -21.29 -12.31
N PRO A 148 6.90 -20.70 -11.59
CA PRO A 148 8.26 -21.24 -11.55
C PRO A 148 8.38 -22.56 -10.78
N PHE A 149 7.49 -22.77 -9.81
CA PHE A 149 7.48 -23.99 -8.98
C PHE A 149 6.73 -25.14 -9.68
N ALA A 150 5.82 -24.82 -10.61
CA ALA A 150 5.13 -25.81 -11.42
C ALA A 150 6.08 -26.57 -12.35
N MET A 151 7.18 -25.94 -12.80
CA MET A 151 8.18 -26.57 -13.68
C MET A 151 9.18 -27.45 -12.93
N THR A 152 9.35 -27.27 -11.61
CA THR A 152 10.32 -28.02 -10.80
C THR A 152 9.73 -29.18 -10.01
N GLY A 153 8.40 -29.41 -10.08
CA GLY A 153 7.74 -30.52 -9.41
C GLY A 153 7.66 -30.38 -7.87
N GLU A 154 8.21 -29.32 -7.28
CA GLU A 154 8.10 -29.05 -5.86
C GLU A 154 6.74 -28.40 -5.54
N ARG A 155 5.85 -29.19 -4.94
CA ARG A 155 4.66 -28.64 -4.27
C ARG A 155 5.15 -27.76 -3.12
N VAL A 156 4.88 -26.45 -3.21
CA VAL A 156 5.15 -25.50 -2.13
C VAL A 156 4.25 -25.84 -0.94
N ASN A 157 4.74 -26.70 -0.04
CA ASN A 157 4.23 -26.76 1.32
C ASN A 157 4.70 -25.49 2.01
N THR A 158 3.76 -24.62 2.36
CA THR A 158 3.92 -23.26 2.94
C THR A 158 4.63 -23.22 4.29
N SER A 159 5.43 -24.23 4.63
CA SER A 159 6.01 -24.43 5.96
C SER A 159 7.51 -24.68 5.98
N ARG A 160 8.20 -24.97 4.86
CA ARG A 160 9.64 -25.35 4.97
C ARG A 160 10.68 -24.91 3.92
N ASN A 161 10.35 -24.24 2.82
CA ASN A 161 11.41 -23.73 1.94
C ASN A 161 11.54 -22.21 2.06
N SER A 162 12.59 -21.79 2.76
CA SER A 162 13.09 -20.42 2.88
C SER A 162 13.73 -19.91 1.59
N LEU A 163 13.10 -20.15 0.43
CA LEU A 163 13.29 -19.29 -0.73
C LEU A 163 12.47 -18.05 -0.44
N ASP A 164 13.13 -17.15 0.29
CA ASP A 164 12.59 -15.92 0.85
C ASP A 164 11.61 -15.29 -0.13
N VAL A 165 10.35 -15.12 0.27
CA VAL A 165 9.33 -14.41 -0.53
C VAL A 165 9.94 -13.09 -1.02
N ASN A 166 10.76 -12.45 -0.18
CA ASN A 166 11.54 -11.26 -0.52
C ASN A 166 12.50 -11.43 -1.71
N THR A 167 13.17 -12.57 -1.85
CA THR A 167 14.08 -12.88 -2.96
C THR A 167 13.31 -13.11 -4.27
N LEU A 168 12.19 -13.85 -4.20
CA LEU A 168 11.30 -14.05 -5.36
C LEU A 168 10.65 -12.73 -5.81
N PHE A 169 10.27 -11.88 -4.86
CA PHE A 169 9.74 -10.55 -5.13
C PHE A 169 10.80 -9.62 -5.72
N LYS A 170 12.02 -9.60 -5.19
CA LYS A 170 13.12 -8.82 -5.76
C LYS A 170 13.45 -9.26 -7.19
N SER A 171 13.47 -10.56 -7.49
CA SER A 171 13.74 -11.00 -8.86
C SER A 171 12.57 -10.74 -9.81
N LYS A 172 11.31 -10.96 -9.39
CA LYS A 172 10.15 -10.82 -10.28
C LYS A 172 9.61 -9.39 -10.44
N LEU A 173 9.60 -8.56 -9.38
CA LEU A 173 9.16 -7.16 -9.51
C LEU A 173 10.23 -6.25 -10.10
N CYS A 174 11.52 -6.48 -9.82
CA CYS A 174 12.58 -5.62 -10.36
C CYS A 174 12.64 -5.68 -11.90
N TRP A 175 12.36 -6.85 -12.49
CA TRP A 175 12.19 -6.99 -13.95
C TRP A 175 10.98 -6.26 -14.51
N HIS A 176 9.85 -6.22 -13.77
CA HIS A 176 8.65 -5.51 -14.23
C HIS A 176 8.74 -3.98 -14.05
N PHE A 177 9.54 -3.51 -13.10
CA PHE A 177 9.80 -2.07 -12.87
C PHE A 177 10.98 -1.50 -13.67
N CYS A 178 11.89 -2.34 -14.19
CA CYS A 178 12.97 -1.90 -15.10
C CYS A 178 12.54 -1.76 -16.58
N LEU A 179 11.28 -2.06 -16.93
CA LEU A 179 10.77 -1.96 -18.30
C LEU A 179 9.49 -1.14 -18.36
N GLN A 180 9.59 0.15 -18.04
CA GLN A 180 8.82 1.17 -18.75
C GLN A 180 9.76 2.34 -19.09
N PRO A 181 9.73 2.85 -20.33
CA PRO A 181 10.57 3.97 -20.76
C PRO A 181 10.26 5.27 -20.00
#